data_AF-A0A7D9DHM4-F1
#
_entry.id   AF-A0A7D9DHM4-F1
#
_cell.length_a   1.000
_cell.length_b   1.000
_cell.length_c   1.000
_cell.angle_alpha   90.00
_cell.angle_beta   90.00
_cell.angle_gamma   90.00
#
_symmetry.space_group_name_H-M   'P 1'
#
loop_
_entity.id
_entity.type
_entity.pdbx_description
1 polymer ?
#
loop_
_entity_poly.entity_id
_entity_poly.type
_entity_poly.pdbx_seq_one_letter_code
_entity_poly.pdbx_strand_id
1 'polypeptide(L)'
;MSTERPLDTVGKLEAIESMVTYRRAECLGHPVVLTFLNQKLNANSVRLWIMGNMLLYIIFLVSLTAYTGLQTIGSYNLKSPGMYAMSFITLAFGTINIIKEILQIKLNGKEYFLHFDNYMEWTTYLCAIAYVIQSGQQKDSFQIASGAIAVFFSWINFIWFMKSFSLFGIYVIMAKKVFLSICKVSRKTI
;
A
#
# COMPACT_ATOMS: atom_id res chain seq x y z
N MET A 1 34.75 -12.59 -34.14
CA MET A 1 33.95 -13.75 -33.72
C MET A 1 33.27 -13.38 -32.42
N SER A 2 32.07 -12.80 -32.53
CA SER A 2 31.28 -12.28 -31.42
C SER A 2 30.80 -13.46 -30.57
N THR A 3 31.41 -13.64 -29.41
CA THR A 3 30.94 -14.56 -28.39
C THR A 3 29.61 -14.04 -27.85
N GLU A 4 28.51 -14.58 -28.38
CA GLU A 4 27.18 -14.43 -27.80
C GLU A 4 27.22 -15.01 -26.38
N ARG A 5 27.36 -14.12 -25.39
CA ARG A 5 27.13 -14.47 -23.99
C ARG A 5 25.64 -14.81 -23.85
N PRO A 6 25.27 -15.92 -23.20
CA PRO A 6 23.87 -16.22 -22.96
C PRO A 6 23.27 -15.03 -22.21
N LEU A 7 22.27 -14.37 -22.81
CA LEU A 7 21.52 -13.28 -22.17
C LEU A 7 20.83 -13.83 -20.93
N ASP A 8 21.51 -13.67 -19.82
CA ASP A 8 21.04 -13.93 -18.48
C ASP A 8 19.80 -13.08 -18.18
N THR A 9 18.96 -13.57 -17.27
CA THR A 9 17.72 -12.89 -16.86
C THR A 9 18.00 -11.47 -16.34
N VAL A 10 19.22 -11.22 -15.87
CA VAL A 10 19.72 -9.92 -15.40
C VAL A 10 19.87 -8.94 -16.57
N GLY A 11 20.57 -9.32 -17.65
CA GLY A 11 20.73 -8.44 -18.81
C GLY A 11 19.40 -8.10 -19.50
N LYS A 12 18.42 -9.00 -19.47
CA LYS A 12 17.05 -8.71 -19.97
C LYS A 12 16.33 -7.64 -19.12
N LEU A 13 16.62 -7.58 -17.83
CA LEU A 13 15.99 -6.63 -16.90
C LEU A 13 16.63 -5.24 -17.03
N GLU A 14 17.96 -5.17 -17.13
CA GLU A 14 18.70 -3.93 -17.37
C GLU A 14 18.29 -3.27 -18.70
N ALA A 15 18.04 -4.07 -19.74
CA ALA A 15 17.54 -3.58 -21.02
C ALA A 15 16.16 -2.89 -20.86
N ILE A 16 15.23 -3.50 -20.13
CA ILE A 16 13.90 -2.92 -19.87
C ILE A 16 14.01 -1.66 -19.00
N GLU A 17 14.87 -1.68 -17.98
CA GLU A 17 15.12 -0.52 -17.11
C GLU A 17 15.67 0.68 -17.88
N SER A 18 16.62 0.45 -18.80
CA SER A 18 17.12 1.49 -19.69
C SER A 18 16.00 2.04 -20.59
N MET A 19 15.13 1.18 -21.14
CA MET A 19 14.00 1.62 -21.98
C MET A 19 12.99 2.48 -21.21
N VAL A 20 12.73 2.17 -19.93
CA VAL A 20 11.90 2.98 -19.03
C VAL A 20 12.55 4.32 -18.75
N THR A 21 13.86 4.33 -18.47
CA THR A 21 14.64 5.54 -18.18
C THR A 21 14.62 6.52 -19.36
N TYR A 22 14.73 6.01 -20.60
CA TYR A 22 14.64 6.83 -21.81
C TYR A 22 13.20 7.07 -22.32
N ARG A 23 12.17 6.66 -21.56
CA ARG A 23 10.74 6.82 -21.89
C ARG A 23 10.35 6.37 -23.32
N ARG A 24 10.95 5.31 -23.84
CA ARG A 24 10.63 4.78 -25.18
C ARG A 24 9.37 3.91 -25.15
N ALA A 25 8.20 4.55 -25.15
CA ALA A 25 6.90 3.88 -25.09
C ALA A 25 6.68 2.87 -26.24
N GLU A 26 7.16 3.18 -27.46
CA GLU A 26 7.04 2.29 -28.62
C GLU A 26 7.81 0.98 -28.45
N CYS A 27 9.00 1.03 -27.83
CA CYS A 27 9.78 -0.17 -27.52
C CYS A 27 9.16 -0.99 -26.39
N LEU A 28 8.58 -0.34 -25.37
CA LEU A 28 7.85 -1.03 -24.29
C LEU A 28 6.55 -1.68 -24.77
N GLY A 29 5.90 -1.09 -25.77
CA GLY A 29 4.67 -1.63 -26.37
C GLY A 29 4.92 -2.79 -27.35
N HIS A 30 6.18 -3.14 -27.61
CA HIS A 30 6.49 -4.22 -28.53
C HIS A 30 5.95 -5.57 -28.01
N PRO A 31 5.33 -6.42 -28.85
CA PRO A 31 4.69 -7.67 -28.42
C PRO A 31 5.63 -8.62 -27.66
N VAL A 32 6.93 -8.59 -27.97
CA VAL A 32 7.94 -9.40 -27.25
C VAL A 32 8.16 -8.90 -25.82
N VAL A 33 8.20 -7.58 -25.61
CA VAL A 33 8.38 -7.00 -24.27
C VAL A 33 7.10 -7.18 -23.44
N LEU A 34 5.94 -7.00 -24.06
CA LEU A 34 4.65 -7.20 -23.40
C LEU A 34 4.42 -8.65 -22.98
N THR A 35 4.73 -9.62 -23.83
CA THR A 35 4.61 -11.05 -23.48
C THR A 35 5.58 -11.45 -22.37
N PHE A 36 6.83 -10.97 -22.40
CA PHE A 36 7.79 -11.18 -21.32
C PHE A 36 7.32 -10.54 -19.99
N LEU A 37 6.88 -9.28 -20.01
CA LEU A 37 6.39 -8.58 -18.82
C LEU A 37 5.13 -9.25 -18.27
N ASN A 38 4.19 -9.64 -19.13
CA ASN A 38 2.99 -10.38 -18.73
C ASN A 38 3.35 -11.74 -18.14
N GLN A 39 4.33 -12.46 -18.70
CA GLN A 39 4.78 -13.73 -18.16
C GLN A 39 5.46 -13.58 -16.79
N LYS A 40 6.20 -12.48 -16.56
CA LYS A 40 6.82 -12.19 -15.26
C LYS A 40 5.81 -11.72 -14.21
N LEU A 41 4.86 -10.87 -14.61
CA LEU A 41 3.79 -10.38 -13.72
C LEU A 41 2.76 -11.46 -13.40
N ASN A 42 2.42 -12.29 -14.39
CA ASN A 42 1.51 -13.42 -14.24
C ASN A 42 2.22 -14.71 -13.80
N ALA A 43 3.53 -14.65 -13.53
CA ALA A 43 4.20 -15.72 -12.81
C ALA A 43 3.47 -15.91 -11.49
N ASN A 44 3.00 -17.13 -11.23
CA ASN A 44 2.13 -17.43 -10.10
C ASN A 44 2.68 -16.86 -8.78
N SER A 45 3.99 -16.90 -8.56
CA SER A 45 4.63 -16.37 -7.35
C SER A 45 4.52 -14.85 -7.19
N VAL A 46 4.72 -14.07 -8.26
CA VAL A 46 4.65 -12.59 -8.19
C VAL A 46 3.20 -12.15 -8.05
N ARG A 47 2.30 -12.74 -8.84
CA ARG A 47 0.86 -12.46 -8.75
C ARG A 47 0.30 -12.80 -7.37
N LEU A 48 0.66 -13.97 -6.82
CA LEU A 48 0.23 -14.41 -5.51
C LEU A 48 0.81 -13.52 -4.40
N TRP A 49 2.07 -13.07 -4.51
CA TRP A 49 2.67 -12.14 -3.56
C TRP A 49 1.94 -10.79 -3.54
N ILE A 50 1.64 -10.21 -4.71
CA ILE A 50 0.88 -8.96 -4.82
C ILE A 50 -0.54 -9.12 -4.24
N MET A 51 -1.24 -10.21 -4.60
CA MET A 51 -2.59 -10.48 -4.08
C MET A 51 -2.59 -10.73 -2.57
N GLY A 52 -1.63 -11.50 -2.05
CA GLY A 52 -1.50 -11.78 -0.62
C GLY A 52 -1.25 -10.53 0.21
N ASN A 53 -0.37 -9.64 -0.25
CA ASN A 53 -0.12 -8.35 0.41
C ASN A 53 -1.41 -7.50 0.48
N MET A 54 -2.16 -7.42 -0.63
CA MET A 54 -3.42 -6.69 -0.64
C MET A 54 -4.50 -7.32 0.25
N LEU A 55 -4.59 -8.64 0.28
CA LEU A 55 -5.54 -9.34 1.15
C LEU A 55 -5.23 -9.09 2.63
N LEU A 56 -3.96 -9.17 3.03
CA LEU A 56 -3.53 -8.84 4.39
C LEU A 56 -3.87 -7.40 4.76
N TYR A 57 -3.70 -6.46 3.83
CA TYR A 57 -4.06 -5.06 4.04
C TYR A 57 -5.58 -4.86 4.17
N ILE A 58 -6.39 -5.51 3.33
CA ILE A 58 -7.86 -5.43 3.40
C ILE A 58 -8.38 -5.99 4.72
N ILE A 59 -7.86 -7.13 5.19
CA ILE A 59 -8.26 -7.71 6.47
C ILE A 59 -7.95 -6.74 7.61
N PHE A 60 -6.75 -6.12 7.59
CA PHE A 60 -6.39 -5.08 8.54
C PHE A 60 -7.32 -3.86 8.48
N LEU A 61 -7.60 -3.35 7.28
CA LEU A 61 -8.48 -2.19 7.05
C LEU A 61 -9.91 -2.44 7.56
N VAL A 62 -10.48 -3.60 7.25
CA VAL A 62 -11.81 -4.01 7.69
C VAL A 62 -11.83 -4.19 9.20
N SER A 63 -10.81 -4.81 9.79
CA SER A 63 -10.70 -4.97 11.24
C SER A 63 -10.63 -3.62 11.96
N LEU A 64 -9.82 -2.68 11.45
CA LEU A 64 -9.68 -1.35 12.00
C LEU A 64 -10.98 -0.54 11.88
N THR A 65 -11.62 -0.56 10.70
CA THR A 65 -12.88 0.14 10.44
C THR A 65 -14.02 -0.46 11.25
N ALA A 66 -14.04 -1.79 11.39
CA ALA A 66 -14.96 -2.48 12.27
C ALA A 66 -14.76 -1.94 13.69
N TYR A 67 -13.57 -2.08 14.28
CA TYR A 67 -13.28 -1.65 15.66
C TYR A 67 -13.62 -0.17 15.94
N THR A 68 -13.31 0.75 15.01
CA THR A 68 -13.62 2.19 15.16
C THR A 68 -15.11 2.48 15.05
N GLY A 69 -15.78 1.99 14.01
CA GLY A 69 -17.20 2.27 13.78
C GLY A 69 -18.06 1.70 14.90
N LEU A 70 -17.73 0.49 15.31
CA LEU A 70 -18.22 -0.16 16.50
C LEU A 70 -18.12 0.74 17.75
N GLN A 71 -16.93 1.27 18.04
CA GLN A 71 -16.75 2.17 19.17
C GLN A 71 -17.58 3.47 19.05
N THR A 72 -17.68 4.04 17.86
CA THR A 72 -18.39 5.30 17.61
C THR A 72 -19.91 5.17 17.71
N ILE A 73 -20.48 4.05 17.27
CA ILE A 73 -21.92 3.80 17.29
C ILE A 73 -22.41 3.58 18.75
N GLY A 74 -21.51 3.42 19.71
CA GLY A 74 -21.84 3.32 21.14
C GLY A 74 -22.64 2.06 21.49
N SER A 75 -22.67 1.07 20.59
CA SER A 75 -23.52 -0.13 20.71
C SER A 75 -23.03 -1.14 21.76
N TYR A 76 -21.90 -0.88 22.43
CA TYR A 76 -21.31 -1.81 23.40
C TYR A 76 -20.38 -1.10 24.37
N ASN A 77 -20.38 -1.64 25.59
CA ASN A 77 -19.44 -1.27 26.62
C ASN A 77 -18.01 -1.58 26.15
N LEU A 78 -17.08 -0.62 26.30
CA LEU A 78 -15.66 -0.80 25.94
C LEU A 78 -15.00 -1.99 26.68
N LYS A 79 -15.58 -2.40 27.82
CA LYS A 79 -15.14 -3.54 28.63
C LYS A 79 -15.75 -4.89 28.21
N SER A 80 -16.57 -4.93 27.17
CA SER A 80 -17.11 -6.18 26.65
C SER A 80 -15.99 -7.07 26.11
N PRO A 81 -16.01 -8.39 26.37
CA PRO A 81 -15.00 -9.32 25.86
C PRO A 81 -14.87 -9.27 24.33
N GLY A 82 -15.94 -8.95 23.61
CA GLY A 82 -15.91 -8.81 22.15
C GLY A 82 -15.04 -7.63 21.65
N MET A 83 -15.00 -6.53 22.39
CA MET A 83 -14.17 -5.37 22.03
C MET A 83 -12.68 -5.63 22.25
N TYR A 84 -12.34 -6.37 23.31
CA TYR A 84 -10.98 -6.84 23.52
C TYR A 84 -10.53 -7.80 22.42
N ALA A 85 -11.41 -8.71 21.97
CA ALA A 85 -11.11 -9.60 20.86
C ALA A 85 -10.81 -8.84 19.56
N MET A 86 -11.66 -7.87 19.17
CA MET A 86 -11.44 -7.05 17.96
C MET A 86 -10.17 -6.20 18.03
N SER A 87 -9.87 -5.65 19.22
CA SER A 87 -8.63 -4.93 19.50
C SER A 87 -7.41 -5.82 19.28
N PHE A 88 -7.44 -7.05 19.82
CA PHE A 88 -6.35 -8.00 19.68
C PHE A 88 -6.15 -8.43 18.23
N ILE A 89 -7.24 -8.70 17.50
CA ILE A 89 -7.21 -9.03 16.07
C ILE A 89 -6.56 -7.89 15.27
N THR A 90 -6.97 -6.65 15.53
CA THR A 90 -6.43 -5.46 14.83
C THR A 90 -4.94 -5.27 15.12
N LEU A 91 -4.49 -5.48 16.36
CA LEU A 91 -3.08 -5.45 16.73
C LEU A 91 -2.27 -6.59 16.07
N ALA A 92 -2.83 -7.80 16.03
CA ALA A 92 -2.16 -8.94 15.41
C ALA A 92 -1.91 -8.69 13.92
N PHE A 93 -2.93 -8.28 13.17
CA PHE A 93 -2.77 -7.92 11.75
C PHE A 93 -1.90 -6.69 11.54
N GLY A 94 -1.97 -5.68 12.41
CA GLY A 94 -1.06 -4.53 12.37
C GLY A 94 0.40 -4.93 12.54
N THR A 95 0.68 -5.85 13.47
CA THR A 95 2.03 -6.36 13.73
C THR A 95 2.57 -7.16 12.55
N ILE A 96 1.74 -8.01 11.93
CA ILE A 96 2.12 -8.74 10.72
C ILE A 96 2.47 -7.78 9.59
N ASN A 97 1.69 -6.71 9.39
CA ASN A 97 1.98 -5.69 8.37
C ASN A 97 3.28 -4.93 8.67
N ILE A 98 3.57 -4.59 9.93
CA ILE A 98 4.86 -3.98 10.31
C ILE A 98 6.04 -4.92 10.02
N ILE A 99 5.93 -6.20 10.36
CA ILE A 99 6.97 -7.19 10.06
C ILE A 99 7.22 -7.24 8.54
N LYS A 100 6.14 -7.22 7.74
CA LYS A 100 6.23 -7.17 6.28
C LYS A 100 6.95 -5.90 5.79
N GLU A 101 6.64 -4.72 6.34
CA GLU A 101 7.34 -3.47 5.99
C GLU A 101 8.83 -3.54 6.35
N ILE A 102 9.17 -4.11 7.50
CA ILE A 102 10.58 -4.30 7.91
C ILE A 102 11.31 -5.23 6.92
N LEU A 103 10.66 -6.29 6.45
CA LEU A 103 11.23 -7.17 5.43
C LEU A 103 11.43 -6.43 4.09
N GLN A 104 10.48 -5.57 3.69
CA GLN A 104 10.61 -4.75 2.48
C GLN A 104 11.76 -3.75 2.58
N ILE A 105 11.97 -3.13 3.75
CA ILE A 105 13.12 -2.25 3.98
C ILE A 105 14.44 -3.01 3.80
N LYS A 106 14.53 -4.25 4.31
CA LYS A 106 15.74 -5.07 4.16
C LYS A 106 16.03 -5.45 2.70
N LEU A 107 14.98 -5.68 1.91
CA LEU A 107 15.12 -6.06 0.49
C LEU A 107 15.44 -4.86 -0.42
N ASN A 108 14.74 -3.74 -0.25
CA ASN A 108 14.85 -2.57 -1.13
C ASN A 108 15.90 -1.55 -0.66
N GLY A 109 16.38 -1.67 0.59
CA GLY A 109 17.45 -0.82 1.13
C GLY A 109 17.10 0.67 1.14
N LYS A 110 17.96 1.49 0.51
CA LYS A 110 17.83 2.96 0.53
C LYS A 110 16.73 3.50 -0.39
N GLU A 111 16.39 2.78 -1.46
CA GLU A 111 15.36 3.21 -2.40
C GLU A 111 13.96 3.21 -1.75
N TYR A 112 13.78 2.40 -0.70
CA TYR A 112 12.54 2.37 0.07
C TYR A 112 12.16 3.75 0.63
N PHE A 113 13.12 4.54 1.11
CA PHE A 113 12.85 5.84 1.73
C PHE A 113 12.49 6.95 0.73
N LEU A 114 12.68 6.72 -0.57
CA LEU A 114 12.35 7.71 -1.61
C LEU A 114 10.87 7.69 -2.01
N HIS A 115 10.17 6.60 -1.73
CA HIS A 115 8.77 6.45 -2.11
C HIS A 115 7.83 6.97 -1.03
N PHE A 116 7.11 8.04 -1.35
CA PHE A 116 6.10 8.66 -0.46
C PHE A 116 5.02 7.67 0.00
N ASP A 117 4.68 6.70 -0.83
CA ASP A 117 3.65 5.70 -0.53
C ASP A 117 4.03 4.90 0.73
N ASN A 118 5.30 4.55 0.89
CA ASN A 118 5.82 3.81 2.05
C ASN A 118 5.65 4.61 3.36
N TYR A 119 5.87 5.93 3.32
CA TYR A 119 5.72 6.79 4.49
C TYR A 119 4.26 6.85 4.98
N MET A 120 3.30 6.84 4.03
CA MET A 120 1.87 6.80 4.33
C MET A 120 1.46 5.48 4.99
N GLU A 121 2.04 4.35 4.56
CA GLU A 121 1.82 3.05 5.19
C GLU A 121 2.26 3.06 6.66
N TRP A 122 3.50 3.50 6.92
CA TRP A 122 4.04 3.62 8.29
C TRP A 122 3.18 4.52 9.18
N THR A 123 2.79 5.69 8.67
CA THR A 123 1.93 6.62 9.41
C THR A 123 0.62 5.96 9.79
N THR A 124 0.01 5.21 8.87
CA THR A 124 -1.23 4.47 9.11
C THR A 124 -1.07 3.44 10.22
N TYR A 125 -0.04 2.60 10.16
CA TYR A 125 0.19 1.55 11.16
C TYR A 125 0.53 2.13 12.55
N LEU A 126 1.33 3.21 12.61
CA LEU A 126 1.66 3.89 13.86
C LEU A 126 0.42 4.51 14.51
N CYS A 127 -0.41 5.23 13.74
CA CYS A 127 -1.65 5.81 14.26
C CYS A 127 -2.65 4.73 14.69
N ALA A 128 -2.75 3.62 13.95
CA ALA A 128 -3.60 2.49 14.31
C ALA A 128 -3.17 1.83 15.63
N ILE A 129 -1.87 1.62 15.84
CA ILE A 129 -1.35 1.07 17.10
C ILE A 129 -1.61 2.04 18.26
N ALA A 130 -1.31 3.33 18.08
CA ALA A 130 -1.58 4.35 19.09
C ALA A 130 -3.06 4.38 19.50
N TYR A 131 -3.97 4.15 18.55
CA TYR A 131 -5.40 4.09 18.81
C TYR A 131 -5.86 2.81 19.56
N VAL A 132 -5.18 1.68 19.37
CA VAL A 132 -5.63 0.38 19.89
C VAL A 132 -4.97 0.00 21.24
N ILE A 133 -3.78 0.53 21.57
CA ILE A 133 -3.02 0.19 22.79
C ILE A 133 -3.84 0.34 24.10
N GLN A 134 -4.69 1.36 24.24
CA GLN A 134 -5.45 1.62 25.47
C GLN A 134 -6.89 1.08 25.41
N SER A 135 -7.08 -0.12 24.89
CA SER A 135 -8.41 -0.74 24.82
C SER A 135 -8.92 -1.11 26.22
N GLY A 136 -10.08 -0.58 26.63
CA GLY A 136 -10.75 -0.92 27.89
C GLY A 136 -10.90 0.21 28.92
N GLN A 137 -10.29 1.37 28.67
CA GLN A 137 -10.50 2.60 29.43
C GLN A 137 -11.24 3.64 28.56
N GLN A 138 -11.78 4.69 29.20
CA GLN A 138 -12.33 5.82 28.46
C GLN A 138 -11.21 6.41 27.59
N LYS A 139 -11.42 6.41 26.26
CA LYS A 139 -10.40 6.93 25.35
C LYS A 139 -10.28 8.43 25.51
N ASP A 140 -9.04 8.89 25.61
CA ASP A 140 -8.74 10.31 25.60
C ASP A 140 -9.06 10.92 24.22
N SER A 141 -9.30 12.23 24.20
CA SER A 141 -9.58 12.98 22.97
C SER A 141 -8.45 12.82 21.95
N PHE A 142 -7.20 12.74 22.41
CA PHE A 142 -6.04 12.52 21.54
C PHE A 142 -6.07 11.14 20.88
N GLN A 143 -6.49 10.11 21.62
CA GLN A 143 -6.60 8.75 21.09
C GLN A 143 -7.72 8.66 20.06
N ILE A 144 -8.86 9.32 20.29
CA ILE A 144 -9.94 9.36 19.29
C ILE A 144 -9.46 10.06 18.01
N ALA A 145 -8.72 11.17 18.14
CA ALA A 145 -8.12 11.86 17.00
C ALA A 145 -7.13 10.97 16.23
N SER A 146 -6.27 10.21 16.93
CA SER A 146 -5.33 9.29 16.27
C SER A 146 -6.05 8.17 15.52
N GLY A 147 -7.17 7.67 16.04
CA GLY A 147 -8.04 6.72 15.35
C GLY A 147 -8.67 7.28 14.07
N ALA A 148 -9.16 8.52 14.11
CA ALA A 148 -9.72 9.20 12.94
C ALA A 148 -8.66 9.40 11.84
N ILE A 149 -7.45 9.84 12.23
CA ILE A 149 -6.31 9.98 11.34
C ILE A 149 -5.92 8.62 10.74
N ALA A 150 -5.85 7.57 11.57
CA ALA A 150 -5.52 6.22 11.11
C ALA A 150 -6.52 5.70 10.06
N VAL A 151 -7.83 5.82 10.31
CA VAL A 151 -8.86 5.38 9.36
C VAL A 151 -8.78 6.16 8.07
N PHE A 152 -8.66 7.49 8.15
CA PHE A 152 -8.56 8.34 6.97
C PHE A 152 -7.37 7.93 6.10
N PHE A 153 -6.16 7.87 6.67
CA PHE A 153 -4.97 7.47 5.92
C PHE A 153 -5.05 6.02 5.42
N SER A 154 -5.69 5.11 6.17
CA SER A 154 -5.89 3.73 5.71
C SER A 154 -6.69 3.65 4.42
N TRP A 155 -7.80 4.41 4.33
CA TRP A 155 -8.60 4.41 3.11
C TRP A 155 -7.88 5.05 1.91
N ILE A 156 -7.04 6.08 2.14
CA ILE A 156 -6.23 6.61 1.03
C ILE A 156 -5.14 5.59 0.63
N ASN A 157 -4.48 4.96 1.59
CA ASN A 157 -3.49 3.90 1.33
C ASN A 157 -4.10 2.71 0.57
N PHE A 158 -5.35 2.36 0.85
CA PHE A 158 -6.10 1.39 0.06
C PHE A 158 -6.25 1.80 -1.41
N ILE A 159 -6.55 3.08 -1.70
CA ILE A 159 -6.63 3.59 -3.08
C ILE A 159 -5.28 3.44 -3.80
N TRP A 160 -4.16 3.63 -3.09
CA TRP A 160 -2.84 3.38 -3.65
C TRP A 160 -2.59 1.91 -3.98
N PHE A 161 -3.02 0.98 -3.12
CA PHE A 161 -2.99 -0.46 -3.44
C PHE A 161 -3.81 -0.80 -4.70
N MET A 162 -4.96 -0.14 -4.88
CA MET A 162 -5.83 -0.33 -6.05
C MET A 162 -5.16 0.04 -7.39
N LYS A 163 -4.07 0.82 -7.37
CA LYS A 163 -3.24 1.09 -8.57
C LYS A 163 -2.68 -0.19 -9.20
N SER A 164 -2.48 -1.23 -8.41
CA SER A 164 -1.90 -2.50 -8.86
C SER A 164 -2.83 -3.29 -9.82
N PHE A 165 -4.14 -3.02 -9.77
CA PHE A 165 -5.11 -3.69 -10.65
C PHE A 165 -5.26 -2.97 -11.98
N SER A 166 -5.37 -3.71 -13.10
CA SER A 166 -5.55 -3.13 -14.44
C SER A 166 -6.86 -2.35 -14.61
N LEU A 167 -7.96 -2.84 -14.02
CA LEU A 167 -9.27 -2.19 -14.10
C LEU A 167 -9.30 -0.89 -13.29
N PHE A 168 -8.92 -0.95 -12.01
CA PHE A 168 -9.00 0.21 -11.11
C PHE A 168 -7.81 1.15 -11.24
N GLY A 169 -6.64 0.65 -11.60
CA GLY A 169 -5.40 1.41 -11.60
C GLY A 169 -5.37 2.54 -12.61
N ILE A 170 -6.02 2.37 -13.77
CA ILE A 170 -6.18 3.45 -14.77
C ILE A 170 -6.96 4.62 -14.15
N TYR A 171 -8.05 4.34 -13.42
CA TYR A 171 -8.85 5.36 -12.75
C TYR A 171 -8.05 6.06 -11.64
N VAL A 172 -7.33 5.31 -10.80
CA VAL A 172 -6.50 5.88 -9.73
C VAL A 172 -5.40 6.78 -10.30
N ILE A 173 -4.72 6.36 -11.38
CA ILE A 173 -3.70 7.17 -12.06
C ILE A 173 -4.32 8.44 -12.63
N MET A 174 -5.51 8.36 -13.24
CA MET A 174 -6.22 9.51 -13.78
C MET A 174 -6.63 10.48 -12.67
N ALA A 175 -7.19 9.99 -11.56
CA ALA A 175 -7.56 10.80 -10.40
C ALA A 175 -6.36 11.56 -9.83
N LYS A 176 -5.19 10.90 -9.68
CA LYS A 176 -3.94 11.56 -9.24
C LYS A 176 -3.51 12.67 -10.21
N LYS A 177 -3.61 12.46 -11.53
CA LYS A 177 -3.30 13.47 -12.54
C LYS A 177 -4.23 14.68 -12.44
N VAL A 178 -5.53 14.46 -12.25
CA VAL A 178 -6.51 15.53 -12.08
C VAL A 178 -6.24 16.33 -10.80
N PHE A 179 -6.01 15.66 -9.68
CA PHE A 179 -5.67 16.30 -8.40
C PHE A 179 -4.42 17.19 -8.54
N LEU A 180 -3.35 16.67 -9.15
CA LEU A 180 -2.12 17.44 -9.41
C LEU A 180 -2.37 18.65 -10.34
N SER A 181 -3.26 18.50 -11.32
CA SER A 181 -3.62 19.59 -12.23
C SER A 181 -4.34 20.71 -11.47
N ILE A 182 -5.28 20.35 -10.58
CA ILE A 182 -5.97 21.31 -9.71
C ILE A 182 -4.97 22.02 -8.79
N CYS A 183 -4.07 21.28 -8.14
CA CYS A 183 -3.04 21.88 -7.29
C CYS A 183 -2.12 22.84 -8.07
N LYS A 184 -1.77 22.48 -9.31
CA LYS A 184 -0.95 23.34 -10.19
C LYS A 184 -1.67 24.62 -10.58
N VAL A 185 -2.97 24.56 -10.85
CA VAL A 185 -3.80 25.74 -11.18
C VAL A 185 -3.99 26.62 -9.95
N SER A 186 -4.31 26.03 -8.79
CA SER A 186 -4.47 26.76 -7.53
C SER A 186 -3.19 27.52 -7.14
N ARG A 187 -2.01 26.93 -7.30
CA ARG A 187 -0.71 27.60 -7.04
C ARG A 187 -0.40 28.73 -8.02
N LYS A 188 -1.03 28.77 -9.22
CA LYS A 188 -0.84 29.83 -10.21
C LYS A 188 -1.77 31.03 -10.01
N THR A 189 -2.82 30.88 -9.19
CA THR A 189 -3.86 31.90 -8.99
C THR A 189 -3.63 32.74 -7.73
N ILE A 190 -2.63 32.36 -6.93
CA ILE A 190 -2.12 33.09 -5.75
C ILE A 190 -0.79 33.75 -6.16
#